data_AF-A0A8H4FGU5-F1
#
_entry.id   AF-A0A8H4FGU5-F1
#
_cell.length_a   1.000
_cell.length_b   1.000
_cell.length_c   1.000
_cell.angle_alpha   90.00
_cell.angle_beta   90.00
_cell.angle_gamma   90.00
#
_symmetry.space_group_name_H-M   'P 1'
#
loop_
_entity.id
_entity.type
_entity.pdbx_description
1 polymer ?
#
loop_
_entity_poly.entity_id
_entity_poly.type
_entity_poly.pdbx_seq_one_letter_code
_entity_poly.pdbx_strand_id
1 'polypeptide(L)'
;MIVPKSFFLSLALIGSTATANPLLNKRDVTWGPIAGFQATTSEIISTVSTIYPGKMPSGQKGYMFAWIGIGAETGDLIQSIVGSYPAGMSECTGSAADSTWCISSEVYGLDNTGATVQFVGDKRTADTNYENGIIFNYTLIDKSTYLWEQTMTDAVTGELLSTYQKKSGKMTLWNTAIELQDNNGAAPKGTIEPQYYTNTTIVFAEKDAAYKDGAYTESGATYSGIATADGGKTWTIEKITVPAMTSS
;
A
#
# COMPACT_ATOMS: atom_id res chain seq x y z
N MET A 1 51.77 -20.54 7.88
CA MET A 1 50.64 -20.87 6.99
C MET A 1 49.39 -20.79 7.84
N ILE A 2 48.57 -19.76 7.63
CA ILE A 2 47.48 -19.33 8.52
C ILE A 2 46.13 -19.84 7.94
N VAL A 3 45.28 -20.37 8.83
CA VAL A 3 43.94 -20.96 8.59
C VAL A 3 42.86 -19.86 8.40
N PRO A 4 41.64 -20.12 7.87
CA PRO A 4 40.52 -20.67 8.69
C PRO A 4 39.64 -21.70 7.92
N LYS A 5 39.24 -22.85 8.47
CA LYS A 5 38.18 -23.17 9.46
C LYS A 5 36.76 -22.74 9.05
N SER A 6 36.03 -23.70 8.47
CA SER A 6 34.58 -23.70 8.24
C SER A 6 33.81 -23.76 9.56
N PHE A 7 32.79 -22.91 9.70
CA PHE A 7 31.79 -22.97 10.76
C PHE A 7 30.47 -23.46 10.15
N PHE A 8 30.11 -24.72 10.46
CA PHE A 8 28.72 -25.17 10.47
C PHE A 8 28.16 -24.85 11.86
N LEU A 9 27.12 -24.02 11.94
CA LEU A 9 26.40 -23.78 13.19
C LEU A 9 25.10 -24.60 13.18
N SER A 10 25.14 -25.75 13.83
CA SER A 10 23.96 -26.51 14.26
C SER A 10 23.36 -25.79 15.47
N LEU A 11 22.09 -25.38 15.38
CA LEU A 11 21.37 -24.85 16.54
C LEU A 11 20.61 -25.99 17.22
N ALA A 12 21.03 -26.29 18.45
CA ALA A 12 20.48 -27.35 19.30
C ALA A 12 19.13 -26.95 19.90
N LEU A 13 18.21 -27.92 19.97
CA LEU A 13 17.03 -27.88 20.83
C LEU A 13 17.48 -27.89 22.30
N ILE A 14 17.04 -26.91 23.08
CA ILE A 14 16.93 -27.02 24.53
C ILE A 14 15.52 -26.54 24.90
N GLY A 15 14.69 -27.49 25.36
CA GLY A 15 13.44 -27.17 26.02
C GLY A 15 13.69 -26.85 27.49
N SER A 16 13.05 -25.79 27.99
CA SER A 16 12.59 -25.68 29.36
C SER A 16 11.48 -24.63 29.47
N THR A 17 10.52 -24.98 30.30
CA THR A 17 9.17 -24.48 30.42
C THR A 17 9.07 -23.09 31.04
N ALA A 18 8.51 -22.15 30.28
CA ALA A 18 7.67 -21.08 30.78
C ALA A 18 6.66 -20.76 29.69
N THR A 19 5.39 -21.08 29.91
CA THR A 19 4.28 -20.70 29.03
C THR A 19 4.07 -19.19 29.12
N ALA A 20 4.87 -18.43 28.40
CA ALA A 20 4.46 -17.12 27.94
C ALA A 20 3.65 -17.36 26.67
N ASN A 21 2.33 -17.19 26.73
CA ASN A 21 1.55 -16.99 25.51
C ASN A 21 2.05 -15.67 24.90
N PRO A 22 2.73 -15.66 23.75
CA PRO A 22 2.73 -14.43 22.99
C PRO A 22 1.29 -14.29 22.50
N LEU A 23 0.50 -13.42 23.13
CA LEU A 23 -0.69 -12.84 22.52
C LEU A 23 -0.23 -11.90 21.38
N LEU A 24 0.54 -12.45 20.44
CA LEU A 24 0.70 -11.93 19.12
C LEU A 24 -0.19 -12.85 18.29
N ASN A 25 -1.47 -12.50 18.21
CA ASN A 25 -2.34 -13.09 17.20
C ASN A 25 -1.60 -12.89 15.87
N LYS A 26 -1.11 -14.00 15.29
CA LYS A 26 -0.56 -14.00 13.95
C LYS A 26 -1.64 -13.42 13.06
N ARG A 27 -1.41 -12.22 12.51
CA ARG A 27 -2.27 -11.71 11.44
C ARG A 27 -2.05 -12.67 10.27
N ASP A 28 -3.02 -13.54 10.02
CA ASP A 28 -3.00 -14.34 8.80
C ASP A 28 -3.34 -13.39 7.66
N VAL A 29 -2.27 -12.88 7.01
CA VAL A 29 -2.34 -11.99 5.86
C VAL A 29 -2.48 -12.83 4.59
N THR A 30 -3.46 -12.49 3.77
CA THR A 30 -3.66 -13.04 2.43
C THR A 30 -3.75 -11.90 1.42
N TRP A 31 -3.38 -12.18 0.17
CA TRP A 31 -3.32 -11.19 -0.90
C TRP A 31 -4.42 -11.42 -1.93
N GLY A 32 -5.07 -10.34 -2.34
CA GLY A 32 -6.00 -10.29 -3.46
C GLY A 32 -5.29 -9.90 -4.77
N PRO A 33 -5.96 -9.19 -5.67
CA PRO A 33 -5.34 -8.71 -6.90
C PRO A 33 -4.23 -7.68 -6.65
N ILE A 34 -3.17 -7.79 -7.45
CA ILE A 34 -1.98 -6.95 -7.40
C ILE A 34 -1.70 -6.45 -8.81
N ALA A 35 -1.31 -5.19 -8.92
CA ALA A 35 -0.76 -4.63 -10.13
C ALA A 35 0.47 -3.82 -9.73
N GLY A 36 1.64 -4.16 -10.28
CA GLY A 36 2.86 -3.42 -9.96
C GLY A 36 3.86 -3.43 -11.09
N PHE A 37 5.02 -2.85 -10.78
CA PHE A 37 6.20 -2.91 -11.62
C PHE A 37 7.36 -3.48 -10.82
N GLN A 38 8.25 -4.19 -11.51
CA GLN A 38 9.58 -4.47 -10.98
C GLN A 38 10.29 -3.16 -10.62
N ALA A 39 11.31 -3.25 -9.77
CA ALA A 39 12.05 -2.07 -9.31
C ALA A 39 12.62 -1.29 -10.51
N THR A 40 12.44 0.04 -10.52
CA THR A 40 13.10 0.89 -11.52
C THR A 40 14.61 0.91 -11.29
N THR A 41 15.37 1.07 -12.37
CA THR A 41 16.81 1.39 -12.30
C THR A 41 17.08 2.84 -11.87
N SER A 42 16.04 3.67 -11.87
CA SER A 42 16.05 5.07 -11.46
C SER A 42 15.56 5.21 -10.01
N GLU A 43 14.96 6.35 -9.70
CA GLU A 43 14.28 6.62 -8.45
C GLU A 43 12.95 7.27 -8.74
N ILE A 44 11.90 6.80 -8.10
CA ILE A 44 10.60 7.48 -8.09
C ILE A 44 10.74 8.75 -7.26
N ILE A 45 10.35 9.89 -7.82
CA ILE A 45 10.32 11.20 -7.12
C ILE A 45 8.91 11.74 -6.94
N SER A 46 7.95 11.25 -7.74
CA SER A 46 6.54 11.54 -7.56
C SER A 46 5.68 10.44 -8.16
N THR A 47 4.54 10.17 -7.54
CA THR A 47 3.46 9.41 -8.18
C THR A 47 2.11 9.97 -7.80
N VAL A 48 1.20 10.01 -8.76
CA VAL A 48 -0.19 10.43 -8.59
C VAL A 48 -1.09 9.35 -9.15
N SER A 49 -2.21 9.05 -8.51
CA SER A 49 -3.22 8.15 -9.05
C SER A 49 -4.58 8.46 -8.45
N THR A 50 -5.66 8.36 -9.25
CA THR A 50 -7.02 8.46 -8.71
C THR A 50 -7.59 7.07 -8.49
N ILE A 51 -8.04 6.73 -7.28
CA ILE A 51 -8.77 5.48 -7.01
C ILE A 51 -10.27 5.72 -7.04
N TYR A 52 -10.97 4.76 -7.63
CA TYR A 52 -12.40 4.54 -7.47
C TYR A 52 -12.56 3.19 -6.78
N PRO A 53 -12.72 3.15 -5.44
CA PRO A 53 -12.67 1.91 -4.67
C PRO A 53 -13.96 1.06 -4.78
N GLY A 54 -14.98 1.60 -5.46
CA GLY A 54 -16.31 1.01 -5.49
C GLY A 54 -16.98 1.02 -4.12
N LYS A 55 -18.11 0.33 -4.02
CA LYS A 55 -18.85 0.20 -2.77
C LYS A 55 -18.07 -0.63 -1.73
N MET A 56 -18.01 -0.14 -0.50
CA MET A 56 -17.42 -0.88 0.62
C MET A 56 -18.18 -2.19 0.88
N PRO A 57 -17.48 -3.33 1.10
CA PRO A 57 -18.14 -4.57 1.51
C PRO A 57 -18.84 -4.41 2.87
N SER A 58 -20.08 -4.90 2.97
CA SER A 58 -20.85 -4.85 4.22
C SER A 58 -20.65 -6.08 5.09
N GLY A 59 -20.72 -5.88 6.41
CA GLY A 59 -20.66 -6.97 7.40
C GLY A 59 -19.29 -7.64 7.42
N GLN A 60 -18.23 -6.82 7.40
CA GLN A 60 -16.87 -7.32 7.47
C GLN A 60 -16.63 -8.10 8.77
N LYS A 61 -15.78 -9.12 8.68
CA LYS A 61 -15.40 -9.97 9.82
C LYS A 61 -13.91 -9.91 10.09
N GLY A 62 -13.10 -9.78 9.04
CA GLY A 62 -11.69 -9.38 9.09
C GLY A 62 -11.46 -8.00 8.47
N TYR A 63 -10.20 -7.65 8.29
CA TYR A 63 -9.78 -6.38 7.68
C TYR A 63 -9.50 -6.55 6.20
N MET A 64 -9.87 -5.56 5.41
CA MET A 64 -9.54 -5.49 3.99
C MET A 64 -8.99 -4.10 3.67
N PHE A 65 -7.84 -4.05 3.01
CA PHE A 65 -7.17 -2.81 2.64
C PHE A 65 -6.90 -2.82 1.14
N ALA A 66 -7.42 -1.82 0.44
CA ALA A 66 -6.90 -1.47 -0.88
C ALA A 66 -5.82 -0.42 -0.70
N TRP A 67 -4.65 -0.65 -1.27
CA TRP A 67 -3.55 0.29 -1.17
C TRP A 67 -2.79 0.45 -2.47
N ILE A 68 -2.19 1.63 -2.62
CA ILE A 68 -1.17 1.96 -3.59
C ILE A 68 0.04 2.42 -2.80
N GLY A 69 1.24 2.01 -3.22
CA GLY A 69 2.43 2.35 -2.47
C GLY A 69 3.70 2.37 -3.31
N ILE A 70 4.70 3.03 -2.74
CA ILE A 70 6.07 3.06 -3.23
C ILE A 70 7.01 2.55 -2.14
N GLY A 71 7.89 1.62 -2.53
CA GLY A 71 8.82 0.94 -1.63
C GLY A 71 10.22 1.51 -1.75
N ALA A 72 10.85 1.77 -0.60
CA ALA A 72 12.22 2.19 -0.48
C ALA A 72 13.17 1.00 -0.35
N GLU A 73 14.40 1.17 -0.83
CA GLU A 73 15.49 0.21 -0.60
C GLU A 73 15.81 0.04 0.91
N THR A 74 15.37 0.99 1.76
CA THR A 74 15.51 0.93 3.23
C THR A 74 14.47 0.04 3.91
N GLY A 75 13.46 -0.45 3.19
CA GLY A 75 12.35 -1.23 3.72
C GLY A 75 11.10 -0.43 4.09
N ASP A 76 11.13 0.89 3.96
CA ASP A 76 9.94 1.73 4.14
C ASP A 76 9.00 1.57 2.94
N LEU A 77 7.70 1.42 3.21
CA LEU A 77 6.60 1.45 2.25
C LEU A 77 5.74 2.67 2.54
N ILE A 78 5.83 3.68 1.66
CA ILE A 78 4.89 4.80 1.63
C ILE A 78 3.63 4.31 0.95
N GLN A 79 2.47 4.46 1.60
CA GLN A 79 1.21 3.93 1.09
C GLN A 79 0.01 4.75 1.55
N SER A 80 -1.04 4.76 0.74
CA SER A 80 -2.36 5.21 1.14
C SER A 80 -3.30 4.03 1.24
N ILE A 81 -4.07 4.00 2.32
CA ILE A 81 -5.01 2.94 2.63
C ILE A 81 -6.43 3.39 2.31
N VAL A 82 -7.20 2.50 1.71
CA VAL A 82 -8.66 2.52 1.67
C VAL A 82 -9.15 1.24 2.35
N GLY A 83 -9.51 1.35 3.62
CA GLY A 83 -9.74 0.24 4.53
C GLY A 83 -11.21 -0.01 4.84
N SER A 84 -11.56 -1.30 4.91
CA SER A 84 -12.84 -1.81 5.42
C SER A 84 -12.58 -2.70 6.63
N TYR A 85 -13.34 -2.45 7.69
CA TYR A 85 -13.07 -2.97 9.01
C TYR A 85 -14.27 -3.76 9.56
N PRO A 86 -14.05 -4.69 10.49
CA PRO A 86 -15.13 -5.25 11.28
C PRO A 86 -15.92 -4.14 12.01
N ALA A 87 -17.21 -4.35 12.22
CA ALA A 87 -18.06 -3.37 12.90
C ALA A 87 -17.50 -3.02 14.29
N GLY A 88 -17.39 -1.72 14.58
CA GLY A 88 -16.81 -1.18 15.81
C GLY A 88 -15.28 -1.19 15.85
N MET A 89 -14.60 -1.59 14.77
CA MET A 89 -13.14 -1.67 14.68
C MET A 89 -12.53 -0.75 13.61
N SER A 90 -13.32 0.09 12.98
CA SER A 90 -12.80 1.12 12.08
C SER A 90 -11.76 1.99 12.79
N GLU A 91 -10.66 2.28 12.09
CA GLU A 91 -9.65 3.23 12.56
C GLU A 91 -10.09 4.68 12.44
N CYS A 92 -11.10 4.95 11.62
CA CYS A 92 -11.78 6.22 11.52
C CYS A 92 -12.90 6.30 12.55
N THR A 93 -13.25 7.53 12.95
CA THR A 93 -14.28 7.80 13.96
C THR A 93 -15.52 8.44 13.34
N GLY A 94 -16.62 8.49 14.09
CA GLY A 94 -17.88 9.10 13.65
C GLY A 94 -18.97 8.07 13.30
N SER A 95 -20.18 8.55 13.06
CA SER A 95 -21.36 7.70 12.82
C SER A 95 -21.29 6.90 11.51
N ALA A 96 -20.45 7.32 10.57
CA ALA A 96 -20.24 6.64 9.29
C ALA A 96 -19.08 5.62 9.31
N ALA A 97 -18.32 5.52 10.41
CA ALA A 97 -17.09 4.71 10.47
C ALA A 97 -17.29 3.23 10.09
N ASP A 98 -18.44 2.65 10.41
CA ASP A 98 -18.76 1.25 10.11
C ASP A 98 -19.48 1.05 8.76
N SER A 99 -19.85 2.14 8.07
CA SER A 99 -20.67 2.11 6.86
C SER A 99 -20.00 2.71 5.63
N THR A 100 -18.79 3.26 5.78
CA THR A 100 -17.99 3.76 4.66
C THR A 100 -16.51 3.43 4.81
N TRP A 101 -15.75 3.59 3.73
CA TRP A 101 -14.32 3.39 3.72
C TRP A 101 -13.61 4.32 4.71
N CYS A 102 -12.65 3.78 5.45
CA CYS A 102 -11.71 4.59 6.23
C CYS A 102 -10.41 4.76 5.45
N ILE A 103 -9.95 6.00 5.30
CA ILE A 103 -8.80 6.36 4.48
C ILE A 103 -7.71 7.04 5.28
N SER A 104 -6.46 6.80 4.89
CA SER A 104 -5.27 7.32 5.56
C SER A 104 -4.05 7.31 4.66
N SER A 105 -3.17 8.30 4.84
CA SER A 105 -1.80 8.30 4.33
C SER A 105 -0.87 7.73 5.39
N GLU A 106 -0.03 6.77 5.02
CA GLU A 106 0.72 5.97 5.99
C GLU A 106 2.13 5.63 5.49
N VAL A 107 3.00 5.25 6.42
CA VAL A 107 4.27 4.59 6.11
C VAL A 107 4.39 3.35 6.96
N TYR A 108 4.56 2.19 6.33
CA TYR A 108 5.02 0.99 7.02
C TYR A 108 6.54 0.96 6.95
N GLY A 109 7.24 1.07 8.06
CA GLY A 109 8.69 1.25 8.04
C GLY A 109 9.34 1.03 9.39
N LEU A 110 10.63 1.31 9.48
CA LEU A 110 11.37 1.15 10.74
C LEU A 110 11.29 2.41 11.62
N ASP A 111 11.11 2.21 12.92
CA ASP A 111 11.29 3.26 13.91
C ASP A 111 12.78 3.42 14.32
N ASN A 112 13.06 4.34 15.23
CA ASN A 112 14.42 4.63 15.68
C ASN A 112 15.08 3.46 16.45
N THR A 113 14.32 2.44 16.83
CA THR A 113 14.82 1.21 17.46
C THR A 113 15.06 0.08 16.46
N GLY A 114 14.66 0.28 15.20
CA GLY A 114 14.67 -0.75 14.16
C GLY A 114 13.46 -1.68 14.21
N ALA A 115 12.43 -1.36 15.00
CA ALA A 115 11.18 -2.09 15.00
C ALA A 115 10.30 -1.64 13.83
N THR A 116 9.61 -2.58 13.18
CA THR A 116 8.69 -2.24 12.10
C THR A 116 7.38 -1.72 12.67
N VAL A 117 6.97 -0.53 12.21
CA VAL A 117 5.83 0.24 12.73
C VAL A 117 5.00 0.77 11.56
N GLN A 118 3.68 0.79 11.75
CA GLN A 118 2.77 1.55 10.90
C GLN A 118 2.67 2.99 11.41
N PHE A 119 3.24 3.94 10.68
CA PHE A 119 3.10 5.35 10.94
C PHE A 119 1.90 5.88 10.18
N VAL A 120 0.88 6.32 10.91
CA VAL A 120 -0.39 6.74 10.30
C VAL A 120 -0.57 8.24 10.45
N GLY A 121 -0.86 8.92 9.34
CA GLY A 121 -1.25 10.31 9.32
C GLY A 121 -2.73 10.52 9.66
N ASP A 122 -3.30 11.58 9.10
CA ASP A 122 -4.71 11.89 9.31
C ASP A 122 -5.61 10.79 8.77
N LYS A 123 -6.63 10.43 9.55
CA LYS A 123 -7.64 9.42 9.20
C LYS A 123 -8.96 10.09 8.95
N ARG A 124 -9.65 9.69 7.89
CA ARG A 124 -10.98 10.20 7.59
C ARG A 124 -11.85 9.12 6.98
N THR A 125 -13.14 9.16 7.25
CA THR A 125 -14.08 8.43 6.41
C THR A 125 -14.04 9.04 5.01
N ALA A 126 -13.86 8.23 3.97
CA ALA A 126 -14.28 8.64 2.64
C ALA A 126 -15.80 8.59 2.70
N ASP A 127 -16.42 9.64 3.27
CA ASP A 127 -17.86 9.82 3.35
C ASP A 127 -18.49 9.48 1.99
N THR A 128 -19.76 9.10 1.97
CA THR A 128 -20.53 8.38 0.92
C THR A 128 -20.28 8.71 -0.57
N ASN A 129 -19.45 9.68 -0.91
CA ASN A 129 -18.97 10.09 -2.22
C ASN A 129 -17.70 9.35 -2.67
N TYR A 130 -17.50 8.08 -2.32
CA TYR A 130 -16.39 7.28 -2.90
C TYR A 130 -16.43 7.25 -4.45
N GLU A 131 -17.59 7.53 -5.04
CA GLU A 131 -17.81 7.69 -6.47
C GLU A 131 -17.10 8.92 -7.08
N ASN A 132 -16.81 9.97 -6.28
CA ASN A 132 -16.01 11.11 -6.74
C ASN A 132 -14.60 10.65 -7.14
N GLY A 133 -14.10 9.60 -6.50
CA GLY A 133 -12.71 9.18 -6.58
C GLY A 133 -11.81 9.94 -5.62
N ILE A 134 -10.69 9.33 -5.25
CA ILE A 134 -9.71 9.88 -4.33
C ILE A 134 -8.37 9.94 -5.04
N ILE A 135 -7.78 11.13 -5.12
CA ILE A 135 -6.45 11.33 -5.70
C ILE A 135 -5.42 11.07 -4.60
N PHE A 136 -4.58 10.08 -4.81
CA PHE A 136 -3.35 9.87 -4.06
C PHE A 136 -2.22 10.63 -4.73
N ASN A 137 -1.39 11.31 -3.94
CA ASN A 137 -0.18 11.96 -4.42
C ASN A 137 0.97 11.74 -3.44
N TYR A 138 2.08 11.18 -3.91
CA TYR A 138 3.33 11.06 -3.17
C TYR A 138 4.38 11.90 -3.88
N THR A 139 5.05 12.78 -3.16
CA THR A 139 6.08 13.66 -3.72
C THR A 139 7.29 13.73 -2.79
N LEU A 140 8.47 13.55 -3.36
CA LEU A 140 9.73 13.81 -2.68
C LEU A 140 9.94 15.33 -2.60
N ILE A 141 9.68 15.91 -1.43
CA ILE A 141 9.71 17.37 -1.23
C ILE A 141 11.07 17.89 -0.76
N ASP A 142 11.92 17.02 -0.19
CA ASP A 142 13.32 17.35 0.10
C ASP A 142 14.23 16.14 -0.19
N LYS A 143 14.98 16.25 -1.28
CA LYS A 143 15.94 15.25 -1.74
C LYS A 143 17.08 15.02 -0.76
N SER A 144 17.53 16.05 -0.04
CA SER A 144 18.71 15.98 0.82
C SER A 144 18.45 15.13 2.07
N THR A 145 17.20 15.09 2.53
CA THR A 145 16.77 14.32 3.70
C THR A 145 15.85 13.15 3.37
N TYR A 146 15.50 12.97 2.09
CA TYR A 146 14.45 12.06 1.64
C TYR A 146 13.12 12.27 2.36
N LEU A 147 12.73 13.54 2.57
CA LEU A 147 11.42 13.87 3.12
C LEU A 147 10.37 13.72 2.02
N TRP A 148 9.42 12.83 2.27
CA TRP A 148 8.28 12.59 1.41
C TRP A 148 7.02 13.20 2.00
N GLU A 149 6.19 13.77 1.13
CA GLU A 149 4.83 14.19 1.42
C GLU A 149 3.84 13.28 0.71
N GLN A 150 2.81 12.88 1.45
CA GLN A 150 1.65 12.16 0.96
C GLN A 150 0.41 13.03 1.13
N THR A 151 -0.43 13.09 0.11
CA THR A 151 -1.76 13.68 0.23
C THR A 151 -2.81 12.78 -0.40
N MET A 152 -4.01 12.85 0.17
CA MET A 152 -5.24 12.29 -0.39
C MET A 152 -6.24 13.43 -0.57
N THR A 153 -6.79 13.61 -1.76
CA THR A 153 -7.82 14.63 -2.01
C THR A 153 -9.03 14.05 -2.71
N ASP A 154 -10.22 14.58 -2.42
CA ASP A 154 -11.42 14.27 -3.21
C ASP A 154 -11.22 14.77 -4.66
N ALA A 155 -11.43 13.89 -5.64
CA ALA A 155 -11.10 14.20 -7.03
C ALA A 155 -12.07 15.18 -7.70
N VAL A 156 -13.22 15.46 -7.10
CA VAL A 156 -14.24 16.38 -7.61
C VAL A 156 -14.17 17.72 -6.87
N THR A 157 -14.16 17.69 -5.54
CA THR A 157 -14.20 18.90 -4.70
C THR A 157 -12.82 19.52 -4.46
N GLY A 158 -11.75 18.71 -4.59
CA GLY A 158 -10.38 19.13 -4.24
C GLY A 158 -10.13 19.22 -2.73
N GLU A 159 -11.05 18.75 -1.89
CA GLU A 159 -10.88 18.73 -0.44
C GLU A 159 -9.71 17.84 -0.04
N LEU A 160 -8.83 18.33 0.85
CA LEU A 160 -7.78 17.53 1.47
C LEU A 160 -8.40 16.57 2.49
N LEU A 161 -8.23 15.27 2.26
CA LEU A 161 -8.80 14.20 3.07
C LEU A 161 -7.79 13.63 4.07
N SER A 162 -6.52 13.52 3.66
CA SER A 162 -5.44 13.02 4.51
C SER A 162 -4.10 13.58 4.04
N THR A 163 -3.17 13.79 4.98
CA THR A 163 -1.78 14.11 4.68
C THR A 163 -0.85 13.42 5.66
N TYR A 164 0.35 13.08 5.20
CA TYR A 164 1.42 12.60 6.06
C TYR A 164 2.80 12.93 5.47
N GLN A 165 3.75 13.29 6.34
CA GLN A 165 5.14 13.49 5.94
C GLN A 165 6.07 12.61 6.77
N LYS A 166 7.03 11.97 6.09
CA LYS A 166 8.07 11.17 6.76
C LYS A 166 9.34 11.13 5.94
N LYS A 167 10.48 11.19 6.63
CA LYS A 167 11.76 10.83 6.04
C LYS A 167 11.81 9.32 5.82
N SER A 168 12.08 8.94 4.58
CA SER A 168 12.19 7.54 4.18
C SER A 168 13.52 7.33 3.46
N GLY A 169 13.51 6.77 2.25
CA GLY A 169 14.70 6.63 1.42
C GLY A 169 14.39 6.78 -0.06
N LYS A 170 15.32 6.27 -0.86
CA LYS A 170 15.18 6.17 -2.31
C LYS A 170 14.10 5.15 -2.66
N MET A 171 13.06 5.59 -3.35
CA MET A 171 11.92 4.77 -3.77
C MET A 171 12.17 4.16 -5.14
N THR A 172 12.03 2.84 -5.26
CA THR A 172 12.26 2.11 -6.52
C THR A 172 11.15 1.15 -6.89
N LEU A 173 10.34 0.73 -5.93
CA LEU A 173 9.17 -0.13 -6.14
C LEU A 173 7.90 0.70 -6.21
N TRP A 174 6.96 0.27 -7.03
CA TRP A 174 5.61 0.84 -7.13
C TRP A 174 4.62 -0.30 -7.35
N ASN A 175 3.56 -0.36 -6.55
CA ASN A 175 2.47 -1.32 -6.77
C ASN A 175 1.17 -0.92 -6.06
N THR A 176 0.08 -1.52 -6.50
CA THR A 176 -1.20 -1.57 -5.81
C THR A 176 -1.48 -2.99 -5.35
N ALA A 177 -2.16 -3.17 -4.21
CA ALA A 177 -2.64 -4.47 -3.80
C ALA A 177 -3.94 -4.39 -3.01
N ILE A 178 -4.66 -5.50 -3.00
CA ILE A 178 -5.69 -5.80 -2.01
C ILE A 178 -5.08 -6.70 -0.94
N GLU A 179 -5.09 -6.24 0.30
CA GLU A 179 -4.64 -6.99 1.46
C GLU A 179 -5.84 -7.42 2.31
N LEU A 180 -5.80 -8.66 2.77
CA LEU A 180 -6.83 -9.28 3.59
C LEU A 180 -6.19 -9.81 4.87
N GLN A 181 -6.66 -9.32 6.02
CA GLN A 181 -6.18 -9.79 7.31
C GLN A 181 -7.31 -10.45 8.10
N ASP A 182 -7.06 -11.67 8.56
CA ASP A 182 -7.94 -12.34 9.52
C ASP A 182 -8.08 -11.54 10.82
N ASN A 183 -9.26 -11.63 11.44
CA ASN A 183 -9.52 -11.10 12.77
C ASN A 183 -10.06 -12.19 13.69
N ASN A 184 -9.18 -12.75 14.53
CA ASN A 184 -9.52 -13.77 15.54
C ASN A 184 -10.21 -15.02 14.95
N GLY A 185 -9.70 -15.53 13.83
CA GLY A 185 -10.20 -16.69 13.11
C GLY A 185 -11.39 -16.39 12.20
N ALA A 186 -11.73 -15.11 12.01
CA ALA A 186 -12.77 -14.68 11.11
C ALA A 186 -12.17 -14.05 9.83
N ALA A 187 -12.30 -14.79 8.72
CA ALA A 187 -11.79 -14.37 7.43
C ALA A 187 -12.48 -13.08 6.94
N PRO A 188 -11.72 -12.15 6.32
CA PRO A 188 -12.29 -10.97 5.71
C PRO A 188 -13.04 -11.31 4.41
N LYS A 189 -14.02 -10.48 4.08
CA LYS A 189 -14.55 -10.36 2.72
C LYS A 189 -13.61 -9.51 1.86
N GLY A 190 -13.41 -9.90 0.61
CA GLY A 190 -12.71 -9.07 -0.37
C GLY A 190 -13.59 -7.96 -0.94
N THR A 191 -13.11 -7.35 -2.03
CA THR A 191 -13.88 -6.36 -2.80
C THR A 191 -15.13 -6.99 -3.41
N ILE A 192 -16.25 -6.28 -3.40
CA ILE A 192 -17.53 -6.72 -3.99
C ILE A 192 -17.81 -6.11 -5.36
N GLU A 193 -17.09 -5.05 -5.70
CA GLU A 193 -17.12 -4.36 -6.98
C GLU A 193 -15.67 -4.23 -7.49
N PRO A 194 -15.47 -4.12 -8.82
CA PRO A 194 -14.17 -3.77 -9.35
C PRO A 194 -13.70 -2.42 -8.81
N GLN A 195 -12.41 -2.32 -8.51
CA GLN A 195 -11.77 -1.04 -8.22
C GLN A 195 -10.98 -0.57 -9.44
N TYR A 196 -10.87 0.74 -9.57
CA TYR A 196 -10.11 1.35 -10.66
C TYR A 196 -9.07 2.31 -10.10
N TYR A 197 -7.87 2.24 -10.65
CA TYR A 197 -6.89 3.32 -10.52
C TYR A 197 -6.75 3.95 -11.90
N THR A 198 -6.94 5.27 -12.01
CA THR A 198 -6.92 5.96 -13.29
C THR A 198 -5.99 7.15 -13.26
N ASN A 199 -5.53 7.56 -14.45
CA ASN A 199 -4.66 8.72 -14.63
C ASN A 199 -3.40 8.63 -13.76
N THR A 200 -2.87 7.42 -13.61
CA THR A 200 -1.67 7.21 -12.80
C THR A 200 -0.49 7.82 -13.53
N THR A 201 0.33 8.57 -12.79
CA THR A 201 1.63 9.07 -13.26
C THR A 201 2.71 8.62 -12.28
N ILE A 202 3.85 8.19 -12.81
CA ILE A 202 5.05 7.85 -12.06
C ILE A 202 6.21 8.63 -12.68
N VAL A 203 6.82 9.52 -11.88
CA VAL A 203 7.91 10.40 -12.32
C VAL A 203 9.20 9.93 -11.69
N PHE A 204 10.25 9.81 -12.52
CA PHE A 204 11.56 9.37 -12.09
C PHE A 204 12.58 10.51 -11.98
N ALA A 205 13.64 10.30 -11.20
CA ALA A 205 14.79 11.20 -11.12
C ALA A 205 15.62 11.19 -12.41
N GLU A 206 15.80 10.03 -13.02
CA GLU A 206 16.43 9.83 -14.33
C GLU A 206 15.56 8.94 -15.23
N LYS A 207 15.81 8.93 -16.54
CA LYS A 207 15.04 8.10 -17.48
C LYS A 207 15.25 6.60 -17.22
N ASP A 208 14.15 5.86 -17.18
CA ASP A 208 14.12 4.41 -17.27
C ASP A 208 13.16 3.99 -18.38
N ALA A 209 13.70 3.84 -19.59
CA ALA A 209 12.92 3.53 -20.79
C ALA A 209 12.38 2.09 -20.82
N ALA A 210 12.95 1.18 -20.03
CA ALA A 210 12.57 -0.22 -19.97
C ALA A 210 11.56 -0.52 -18.84
N TYR A 211 11.22 0.47 -18.00
CA TYR A 211 10.38 0.28 -16.82
C TYR A 211 9.05 -0.45 -17.11
N LYS A 212 8.38 -0.14 -18.23
CA LYS A 212 7.13 -0.81 -18.62
C LYS A 212 7.26 -2.33 -18.79
N ASP A 213 8.45 -2.82 -19.13
CA ASP A 213 8.69 -4.25 -19.34
C ASP A 213 8.69 -5.01 -18.00
N GLY A 214 8.82 -4.28 -16.89
CA GLY A 214 8.64 -4.78 -15.53
C GLY A 214 7.20 -4.79 -15.04
N ALA A 215 6.21 -4.37 -15.83
CA ALA A 215 4.81 -4.41 -15.42
C ALA A 215 4.35 -5.86 -15.17
N TYR A 216 3.68 -6.10 -14.05
CA TYR A 216 3.12 -7.40 -13.71
C TYR A 216 1.76 -7.26 -13.01
N THR A 217 0.96 -8.31 -13.10
CA THR A 217 -0.37 -8.37 -12.50
C THR A 217 -0.63 -9.76 -11.92
N GLU A 218 -1.36 -9.82 -10.81
CA GLU A 218 -1.78 -11.05 -10.16
C GLU A 218 -3.28 -11.04 -9.87
N SER A 219 -3.85 -12.23 -9.69
CA SER A 219 -5.27 -12.48 -9.33
C SER A 219 -6.27 -11.68 -10.17
N GLY A 220 -6.01 -11.56 -11.47
CA GLY A 220 -6.93 -10.97 -12.45
C GLY A 220 -6.88 -9.46 -12.58
N ALA A 221 -5.97 -8.76 -11.89
CA ALA A 221 -5.73 -7.34 -12.15
C ALA A 221 -5.22 -7.12 -13.58
N THR A 222 -5.50 -5.95 -14.17
CA THR A 222 -5.05 -5.61 -15.53
C THR A 222 -4.64 -4.14 -15.65
N TYR A 223 -3.78 -3.88 -16.64
CA TYR A 223 -3.37 -2.55 -17.07
C TYR A 223 -3.95 -2.19 -18.44
N SER A 224 -4.21 -0.91 -18.67
CA SER A 224 -4.34 -0.33 -20.01
C SER A 224 -3.64 1.03 -20.11
N GLY A 225 -3.12 1.33 -21.29
CA GLY A 225 -2.54 2.64 -21.60
C GLY A 225 -1.23 2.97 -20.88
N ILE A 226 -0.36 1.97 -20.62
CA ILE A 226 1.00 2.22 -20.12
C ILE A 226 1.80 2.90 -21.23
N ALA A 227 2.25 4.13 -21.00
CA ALA A 227 2.96 4.92 -21.99
C ALA A 227 3.99 5.87 -21.36
N THR A 228 4.93 6.34 -22.18
CA THR A 228 5.85 7.43 -21.85
C THR A 228 6.06 8.30 -23.08
N ALA A 229 6.08 9.62 -22.90
CA ALA A 229 6.31 10.58 -23.98
C ALA A 229 7.73 11.18 -23.95
N ASP A 230 8.43 11.05 -22.82
CA ASP A 230 9.74 11.67 -22.56
C ASP A 230 10.90 10.66 -22.50
N GLY A 231 10.65 9.44 -22.98
CA GLY A 231 11.64 8.37 -23.06
C GLY A 231 11.89 7.68 -21.73
N GLY A 232 10.89 7.61 -20.86
CA GLY A 232 10.94 6.89 -19.58
C GLY A 232 11.27 7.78 -18.38
N LYS A 233 11.16 9.10 -18.49
CA LYS A 233 11.27 10.02 -17.33
C LYS A 233 9.94 10.09 -16.58
N THR A 234 8.83 10.02 -17.32
CA THR A 234 7.46 9.97 -16.82
C THR A 234 6.72 8.81 -17.47
N TRP A 235 6.15 7.94 -16.65
CA TRP A 235 5.27 6.87 -17.09
C TRP A 235 3.83 7.20 -16.70
N THR A 236 2.92 7.08 -17.66
CA THR A 236 1.48 7.22 -17.44
C THR A 236 0.80 5.87 -17.60
N ILE A 237 -0.25 5.65 -16.83
CA ILE A 237 -1.14 4.49 -16.92
C ILE A 237 -2.55 5.04 -16.95
N GLU A 238 -3.26 4.78 -18.04
CA GLU A 238 -4.64 5.27 -18.20
C GLU A 238 -5.55 4.64 -17.15
N LYS A 239 -5.47 3.31 -17.02
CA LYS A 239 -6.33 2.55 -16.11
C LYS A 239 -5.67 1.27 -15.61
N ILE A 240 -5.85 1.00 -14.34
CA ILE A 240 -5.65 -0.28 -13.68
C ILE A 240 -7.03 -0.77 -13.26
N THR A 241 -7.35 -2.01 -13.59
CA THR A 241 -8.58 -2.65 -13.12
C THR A 241 -8.23 -3.73 -12.11
N VAL A 242 -8.73 -3.57 -10.89
CA VAL A 242 -8.70 -4.59 -9.84
C VAL A 242 -10.08 -5.25 -9.84
N PRO A 243 -10.20 -6.55 -10.18
CA PRO A 243 -11.51 -7.20 -10.22
C PRO A 243 -12.13 -7.30 -8.82
N ALA A 244 -13.45 -7.44 -8.78
CA ALA A 244 -14.13 -7.85 -7.56
C ALA A 244 -13.60 -9.22 -7.12
N MET A 245 -13.30 -9.38 -5.85
CA MET A 245 -12.99 -10.66 -5.23
C MET A 245 -14.30 -11.39 -4.93
N THR A 246 -15.03 -11.81 -5.97
CA THR A 246 -16.26 -12.57 -5.80
C THR A 246 -15.97 -13.78 -4.91
N SER A 247 -16.72 -13.91 -3.82
CA SER A 247 -16.69 -15.10 -2.97
C SER A 247 -17.00 -16.32 -3.83
N SER A 248 -16.05 -17.24 -3.97
CA SER A 248 -16.35 -18.63 -4.25
C SER A 248 -17.16 -19.23 -3.11
#